data_AF-A0A371FGH3-F1
#
_entry.id   AF-A0A371FGH3-F1
#
_cell.length_a   1.000
_cell.length_b   1.000
_cell.length_c   1.000
_cell.angle_alpha   90.00
_cell.angle_beta   90.00
_cell.angle_gamma   90.00
#
_symmetry.space_group_name_H-M   'P 1'
#
loop_
_entity.id
_entity.type
_entity.pdbx_description
1 polymer ?
#
loop_
_entity_poly.entity_id
_entity_poly.type
_entity_poly.pdbx_seq_one_letter_code
_entity_poly.pdbx_strand_id
1 'polypeptide(L)'
;MAMLFFVAANFEVDGQVSKQDIEDTFNVPFRMCVKEGKVASVMCSYNQVNGVPTCADPILLKRTVRGQWGLDGYIVSDCDSVGVFYTSQHYTSTPEEAAADAIKAG
;
A
#
# COMPACT_ATOMS: atom_id res chain seq x y z
N MET A 1 -0.12 18.53 -5.25
CA MET A 1 -0.22 17.60 -4.10
C MET A 1 -0.37 16.21 -4.69
N ALA A 2 0.72 15.46 -4.83
CA ALA A 2 0.71 14.20 -5.56
C ALA A 2 0.15 13.11 -4.63
N MET A 3 -1.06 12.67 -4.94
CA MET A 3 -1.71 11.49 -4.37
C MET A 3 -1.35 10.33 -5.29
N LEU A 4 -0.66 9.33 -4.75
CA LEU A 4 0.01 8.32 -5.56
C LEU A 4 -0.60 6.95 -5.23
N PHE A 5 -1.41 6.42 -6.14
CA PHE A 5 -2.11 5.14 -6.01
C PHE A 5 -1.19 3.98 -6.30
N PHE A 6 -0.82 3.17 -5.31
CA PHE A 6 -0.22 1.86 -5.59
C PHE A 6 -1.22 0.98 -6.37
N VAL A 7 -0.72 0.23 -7.35
CA VAL A 7 -1.37 -0.83 -8.15
C VAL A 7 -2.87 -1.08 -7.91
N ALA A 8 -3.72 -0.77 -8.90
CA ALA A 8 -5.14 -1.17 -9.05
C ALA A 8 -6.17 -0.65 -8.02
N ALA A 9 -7.15 0.12 -8.53
CA ALA A 9 -8.30 0.66 -7.79
C ALA A 9 -9.46 -0.32 -7.59
N ASN A 10 -9.24 -1.64 -7.78
CA ASN A 10 -10.30 -2.63 -7.61
C ASN A 10 -10.10 -3.42 -6.31
N PHE A 11 -11.04 -3.25 -5.37
CA PHE A 11 -11.00 -3.84 -4.04
C PHE A 11 -11.23 -5.36 -4.01
N GLU A 12 -11.76 -5.94 -5.09
CA GLU A 12 -12.02 -7.39 -5.19
C GLU A 12 -10.81 -8.17 -5.72
N VAL A 13 -9.80 -7.48 -6.24
CA VAL A 13 -8.69 -8.12 -6.95
C VAL A 13 -7.57 -8.46 -5.96
N ASP A 14 -7.21 -9.73 -5.91
CA ASP A 14 -5.93 -10.19 -5.43
C ASP A 14 -4.95 -10.33 -6.61
N GLY A 15 -4.05 -9.37 -6.73
CA GLY A 15 -3.04 -9.34 -7.77
C GLY A 15 -1.96 -10.38 -7.51
N GLN A 16 -1.96 -11.46 -8.29
CA GLN A 16 -0.87 -12.43 -8.31
C GLN A 16 0.26 -11.87 -9.18
N VAL A 17 1.29 -11.33 -8.52
CA VAL A 17 2.37 -10.61 -9.18
C VAL A 17 3.72 -11.14 -8.72
N SER A 18 4.59 -11.43 -9.68
CA SER A 18 5.95 -11.86 -9.37
C SER A 18 6.73 -10.74 -8.69
N LYS A 19 7.70 -11.09 -7.83
CA LYS A 19 8.59 -10.08 -7.21
C LYS A 19 9.34 -9.27 -8.26
N GLN A 20 9.65 -9.87 -9.40
CA GLN A 20 10.32 -9.20 -10.50
C GLN A 20 9.42 -8.13 -11.11
N ASP A 21 8.17 -8.46 -11.44
CA ASP A 21 7.25 -7.48 -12.02
C ASP A 21 6.93 -6.35 -11.03
N ILE A 22 6.81 -6.67 -9.74
CA ILE A 22 6.65 -5.66 -8.68
C ILE A 22 7.81 -4.65 -8.74
N GLU A 23 9.05 -5.12 -8.81
CA GLU A 23 10.22 -4.24 -8.75
C GLU A 23 10.52 -3.51 -10.07
N ASP A 24 10.42 -4.24 -11.19
CA ASP A 24 10.84 -3.78 -12.51
C ASP A 24 9.75 -3.00 -13.25
N THR A 25 8.48 -3.18 -12.89
CA THR A 25 7.35 -2.53 -13.57
C THR A 25 6.51 -1.69 -12.61
N PHE A 26 5.90 -2.30 -11.60
CA PHE A 26 4.88 -1.62 -10.79
C PHE A 26 5.48 -0.56 -9.84
N ASN A 27 6.62 -0.86 -9.22
CA ASN A 27 7.28 0.04 -8.26
C ASN A 27 7.98 1.22 -8.92
N VAL A 28 8.40 1.09 -10.19
CA VAL A 28 9.24 2.08 -10.88
C VAL A 28 8.62 3.49 -10.86
N PRO A 29 7.39 3.73 -11.32
CA PRO A 29 6.82 5.08 -11.31
C PRO A 29 6.74 5.66 -9.89
N PHE A 30 6.40 4.84 -8.90
CA PHE A 30 6.24 5.30 -7.51
C PHE A 30 7.56 5.64 -6.85
N ARG A 31 8.58 4.81 -7.08
CA ARG A 31 9.95 5.06 -6.63
C ARG A 31 10.49 6.37 -7.18
N MET A 32 10.25 6.65 -8.46
CA MET A 32 10.67 7.90 -9.10
C MET A 32 9.96 9.10 -8.48
N CYS A 33 8.66 9.01 -8.22
CA CYS A 33 7.93 10.07 -7.52
C CYS A 33 8.47 10.34 -6.10
N VAL A 34 8.82 9.31 -5.33
CA VAL A 34 9.40 9.49 -3.99
C VAL A 34 10.83 10.03 -4.08
N LYS A 35 11.69 9.39 -4.86
CA LYS A 35 13.12 9.72 -4.89
C LYS A 35 13.40 11.03 -5.60
N GLU A 36 12.78 11.28 -6.75
CA GLU A 36 13.02 12.44 -7.60
C GLU A 36 11.96 13.51 -7.44
N GLY A 37 10.69 13.11 -7.42
CA GLY A 37 9.55 14.02 -7.28
C GLY A 37 9.37 14.60 -5.87
N LYS A 38 10.05 14.03 -4.86
CA LYS A 38 9.97 14.45 -3.45
C LYS A 38 8.54 14.64 -2.97
N VAL A 39 7.67 13.68 -3.29
CA VAL A 39 6.26 13.76 -2.92
C VAL A 39 6.09 13.78 -1.40
N ALA A 40 5.10 14.54 -0.94
CA ALA A 40 4.78 14.66 0.49
C ALA A 40 3.95 13.49 1.02
N SER A 41 3.34 12.69 0.15
CA SER A 41 2.49 11.58 0.56
C SER A 41 2.40 10.47 -0.50
N VAL A 42 2.13 9.26 -0.03
CA VAL A 42 1.83 8.07 -0.85
C VAL A 42 0.54 7.46 -0.33
N MET A 43 -0.31 6.98 -1.23
CA MET A 43 -1.56 6.32 -0.85
C MET A 43 -1.43 4.81 -1.03
N CYS A 44 -1.80 4.04 -0.01
CA CYS A 44 -1.99 2.59 -0.16
C CYS A 44 -3.36 2.30 -0.75
N SER A 45 -3.45 1.27 -1.59
CA SER A 45 -4.63 0.92 -2.39
C SER A 45 -5.50 -0.14 -1.75
N TYR A 46 -6.73 -0.28 -2.26
CA TYR A 46 -7.69 -1.26 -1.78
C TYR A 46 -7.27 -2.71 -1.98
N ASN A 47 -6.58 -3.02 -3.07
CA ASN A 47 -6.38 -4.39 -3.52
C ASN A 47 -5.44 -5.18 -2.60
N GLN A 48 -5.42 -6.49 -2.83
CA GLN A 48 -4.40 -7.36 -2.28
C GLN A 48 -3.31 -7.60 -3.33
N VAL A 49 -2.08 -7.80 -2.86
CA VAL A 49 -0.97 -8.30 -3.68
C VAL A 49 -0.46 -9.57 -3.03
N ASN A 50 -0.59 -10.69 -3.74
CA ASN A 50 -0.22 -12.01 -3.24
C ASN A 50 -0.87 -12.33 -1.86
N GLY A 51 -2.16 -11.98 -1.70
CA GLY A 51 -2.96 -12.26 -0.50
C GLY A 51 -2.74 -11.30 0.68
N VAL A 52 -2.05 -10.17 0.48
CA VAL A 52 -1.84 -9.16 1.53
C VAL A 52 -2.43 -7.82 1.08
N PRO A 53 -3.34 -7.20 1.87
CA PRO A 53 -3.84 -5.86 1.59
C PRO A 53 -2.69 -4.86 1.61
N THR A 54 -2.59 -3.99 0.60
CA THR A 54 -1.42 -3.08 0.51
C THR A 54 -1.35 -2.09 1.69
N CYS A 55 -2.50 -1.70 2.25
CA CYS A 55 -2.57 -0.86 3.45
C CYS A 55 -2.19 -1.58 4.75
N ALA A 56 -2.06 -2.90 4.74
CA ALA A 56 -1.62 -3.71 5.88
C ALA A 56 -0.25 -4.38 5.64
N ASP A 57 0.47 -4.00 4.58
CA ASP A 57 1.75 -4.61 4.22
C ASP A 57 2.97 -3.82 4.76
N PRO A 58 3.65 -4.28 5.83
CA PRO A 58 4.84 -3.62 6.37
C PRO A 58 6.06 -3.73 5.45
N ILE A 59 6.11 -4.73 4.56
CA ILE A 59 7.18 -4.85 3.58
C ILE A 59 7.05 -3.72 2.57
N LEU A 60 5.84 -3.45 2.09
CA LEU A 60 5.59 -2.38 1.16
C LEU A 60 5.76 -1.00 1.80
N LEU A 61 5.01 -0.72 2.87
CA LEU A 61 4.92 0.64 3.41
C LEU A 61 6.17 1.05 4.20
N LYS A 62 6.58 0.23 5.19
CA LYS A 62 7.70 0.56 6.06
C LYS A 62 9.05 0.24 5.44
N ARG A 63 9.23 -0.96 4.86
CA ARG A 63 10.53 -1.37 4.33
C ARG A 63 10.81 -0.72 2.96
N THR A 64 9.87 -0.76 2.03
CA THR A 64 10.09 -0.26 0.67
C THR A 64 9.89 1.25 0.57
N VAL A 65 8.67 1.76 0.83
CA VAL A 65 8.32 3.18 0.63
C VAL A 65 9.09 4.09 1.60
N ARG A 66 9.01 3.85 2.91
CA ARG A 66 9.75 4.65 3.89
C ARG A 66 11.25 4.31 3.88
N GLY A 67 11.60 3.04 3.97
CA GLY A 67 13.00 2.61 4.10
C GLY A 67 13.84 2.78 2.82
N GLN A 68 13.52 2.03 1.77
CA GLN A 68 14.34 1.98 0.55
C GLN A 68 14.19 3.22 -0.33
N TRP A 69 13.00 3.83 -0.35
CA TRP A 69 12.74 5.00 -1.19
C TRP A 69 12.95 6.31 -0.46
N GLY A 70 12.86 6.32 0.88
CA GLY A 70 13.11 7.50 1.69
C GLY A 70 11.96 8.49 1.66
N LEU A 71 10.71 8.02 1.77
CA LEU A 71 9.56 8.93 1.94
C LEU A 71 9.63 9.61 3.32
N ASP A 72 9.84 10.93 3.32
CA ASP A 72 9.85 11.78 4.53
C ASP A 72 8.44 12.28 4.95
N GLY A 73 7.44 11.96 4.13
CA GLY A 73 6.05 12.38 4.30
C GLY A 73 5.16 11.38 5.05
N TYR A 74 3.86 11.43 4.76
CA TYR A 74 2.86 10.55 5.37
C TYR A 74 2.26 9.58 4.35
N ILE A 75 1.96 8.37 4.81
CA ILE A 75 1.20 7.38 4.04
C ILE A 75 -0.27 7.54 4.41
N VAL A 76 -1.15 7.56 3.41
CA VAL A 76 -2.59 7.68 3.59
C VAL A 76 -3.27 6.42 3.04
N SER A 77 -4.36 5.99 3.67
CA SER A 77 -5.20 4.95 3.08
C SER A 77 -6.07 5.51 1.96
N ASP A 78 -6.37 4.69 0.96
CA ASP A 78 -7.54 4.96 0.14
C ASP A 78 -8.82 5.00 1.00
N CYS A 79 -9.86 5.65 0.50
CA CYS A 79 -11.09 5.91 1.25
C CYS A 79 -11.74 4.60 1.72
N ASP A 80 -11.86 4.35 3.01
CA ASP A 80 -12.38 3.08 3.56
C ASP A 80 -11.52 1.84 3.31
N SER A 81 -10.29 1.96 2.76
CA SER A 81 -9.46 0.77 2.48
C SER A 81 -9.22 -0.11 3.71
N VAL A 82 -9.11 0.50 4.89
CA VAL A 82 -9.00 -0.20 6.17
C VAL A 82 -10.28 -0.99 6.50
N GLY A 83 -11.44 -0.39 6.25
CA GLY A 83 -12.72 -1.07 6.41
C GLY A 83 -12.89 -2.19 5.40
N VAL A 84 -12.53 -1.96 4.14
CA VAL A 84 -12.65 -2.91 3.02
C VAL A 84 -11.89 -4.20 3.30
N PHE A 85 -10.65 -4.13 3.80
CA PHE A 85 -9.90 -5.36 4.03
C PHE A 85 -10.40 -6.16 5.24
N TYR A 86 -11.21 -5.55 6.11
CA TYR A 86 -11.96 -6.24 7.15
C TYR A 86 -13.30 -6.80 6.61
N THR A 87 -14.13 -5.95 6.03
CA THR A 87 -15.53 -6.29 5.67
C THR A 87 -15.65 -7.16 4.43
N SER A 88 -14.81 -6.91 3.43
CA SER A 88 -14.95 -7.52 2.10
C SER A 88 -13.85 -8.55 1.83
N GLN A 89 -12.64 -8.31 2.31
CA GLN A 89 -11.51 -9.21 2.09
C GLN A 89 -11.28 -10.18 3.25
N HIS A 90 -11.92 -9.95 4.41
CA HIS A 90 -11.83 -10.80 5.59
C HIS A 90 -10.38 -11.10 6.04
N TYR A 91 -9.48 -10.12 5.90
CA TYR A 91 -8.06 -10.26 6.24
C TYR A 91 -7.83 -10.28 7.76
N THR A 92 -8.64 -9.52 8.51
CA THR A 92 -8.60 -9.45 9.99
C THR A 92 -9.91 -9.94 10.59
N SER A 93 -9.86 -10.35 11.87
CA SER A 93 -11.05 -10.90 12.55
C SER A 93 -11.92 -9.81 13.16
N THR A 94 -11.33 -8.66 13.47
CA THR A 94 -12.01 -7.52 14.11
C THR A 94 -11.63 -6.19 13.43
N PRO A 95 -12.51 -5.19 13.45
CA PRO A 95 -12.17 -3.87 12.90
C PRO A 95 -11.04 -3.19 13.68
N GLU A 96 -10.86 -3.51 14.96
CA GLU A 96 -9.74 -3.03 15.78
C GLU A 96 -8.40 -3.60 15.32
N GLU A 97 -8.36 -4.89 14.97
CA GLU A 97 -7.18 -5.51 14.35
C GLU A 97 -6.86 -4.86 13.01
N ALA A 98 -7.88 -4.56 12.20
CA ALA A 98 -7.68 -3.88 10.92
C ALA A 98 -7.00 -2.52 11.09
N ALA A 99 -7.52 -1.70 12.02
CA ALA A 99 -6.91 -0.41 12.33
C ALA A 99 -5.48 -0.58 12.89
N ALA A 100 -5.26 -1.56 13.77
CA ALA A 100 -3.97 -1.82 14.37
C ALA A 100 -2.92 -2.25 13.33
N ASP A 101 -3.27 -3.13 12.40
CA ASP A 101 -2.37 -3.64 11.38
C ASP A 101 -2.02 -2.57 10.35
N ALA A 102 -2.99 -1.75 9.94
CA ALA A 102 -2.73 -0.61 9.07
C ALA A 102 -1.71 0.37 9.67
N ILE A 103 -1.88 0.73 10.96
CA ILE A 103 -0.97 1.65 11.65
C ILE A 103 0.42 1.02 11.87
N LYS A 104 0.49 -0.27 12.18
CA LYS A 104 1.77 -0.98 12.35
C LYS A 104 2.52 -1.12 11.03
N ALA A 105 1.80 -1.20 9.91
CA ALA A 105 2.38 -1.39 8.58
C ALA A 105 3.16 -0.17 8.09
N GLY A 106 2.73 1.07 8.37
CA GLY A 106 3.54 2.28 8.11
C GLY A 106 2.73 3.54 7.85
#